data_AF-A0A955N9B8-F1
#
_entry.id   AF-A0A955N9B8-F1
#
_cell.length_a   1.000
_cell.length_b   1.000
_cell.length_c   1.000
_cell.angle_alpha   90.00
_cell.angle_beta   90.00
_cell.angle_gamma   90.00
#
_symmetry.space_group_name_H-M   'P 1'
#
loop_
_entity.id
_entity.type
_entity.pdbx_description
1 polymer ?
#
loop_
_entity_poly.entity_id
_entity_poly.type
_entity_poly.pdbx_seq_one_letter_code
_entity_poly.pdbx_strand_id
1 'polypeptide(L)'
;MTQNILIRLIAVLVLLFYQACSHTTGPILSESVQKDMQHIGVVLKEGEEESLQDSRRGWLSSMGAGAARGSVLGGAGVLCYYGAIICVPVLAAAGAVGGSVYGLYQASSEVLPADVESTLGQAIADAGLAKLLVRDLVTDTQAQGYAMEAAKNAPFTSEKNQEKESLALQESFDTLLEIEGPVVNLLPATFEVDPPRRVGLSARVRIIRTADQDVLEDQIVLDELGDIHALKEWTSHQAQHFREELPRASRRLSEKILIDFFMRYDFAERTFAPGKGAFFDAYVEYRVKGLRDLRLLGARKHLESSRSTLRWETFPGEKVTYDLRIWESKVGSRTQVGAVVYSREGLTENNHTIETSLSPSTTYTWSVRARFVQDGKVRVTEWSKDSRGFTVWAKISSFGVMALMELAMGEDWGFYQIHIP
;
A
#
# COMPACT_ATOMS: atom_id res chain seq x y z
N MET A 1 -24.35 15.07 -36.63
CA MET A 1 -25.00 14.57 -35.38
C MET A 1 -24.30 13.34 -34.81
N THR A 2 -23.74 12.45 -35.64
CA THR A 2 -23.08 11.20 -35.23
C THR A 2 -21.74 11.37 -34.48
N GLN A 3 -20.94 12.38 -34.82
CA GLN A 3 -19.62 12.61 -34.21
C GLN A 3 -19.70 12.97 -32.71
N ASN A 4 -20.68 13.79 -32.31
CA ASN A 4 -20.85 14.18 -30.90
C ASN A 4 -21.37 13.02 -30.02
N ILE A 5 -22.10 12.07 -30.59
CA ILE A 5 -22.58 10.88 -29.88
C ILE A 5 -21.41 9.92 -29.64
N LEU A 6 -20.54 9.73 -30.64
CA LEU A 6 -19.37 8.88 -30.53
C LEU A 6 -18.35 9.38 -29.50
N ILE A 7 -18.08 10.70 -29.48
CA ILE A 7 -17.19 11.31 -28.48
C ILE A 7 -17.73 11.11 -27.06
N ARG A 8 -19.05 11.25 -26.86
CA ARG A 8 -19.69 11.01 -25.56
C ARG A 8 -19.62 9.54 -25.14
N LEU A 9 -19.82 8.60 -26.06
CA LEU A 9 -19.69 7.17 -25.77
C LEU A 9 -18.25 6.77 -25.41
N ILE A 10 -17.25 7.31 -26.10
CA ILE A 10 -15.84 7.07 -25.77
C ILE A 10 -15.51 7.65 -24.41
N ALA A 11 -15.96 8.88 -24.10
CA ALA A 11 -15.76 9.48 -22.78
C ALA A 11 -16.41 8.65 -21.67
N VAL A 12 -17.63 8.13 -21.87
CA VAL A 12 -18.30 7.24 -20.90
C VAL A 12 -17.57 5.91 -20.74
N LEU A 13 -17.08 5.29 -21.82
CA LEU A 13 -16.28 4.06 -21.75
C LEU A 13 -14.96 4.28 -21.00
N VAL A 14 -14.25 5.38 -21.29
CA VAL A 14 -13.04 5.77 -20.57
C VAL A 14 -13.35 6.01 -19.09
N LEU A 15 -14.46 6.68 -18.78
CA LEU A 15 -14.91 6.89 -17.40
C LEU A 15 -15.20 5.58 -16.65
N LEU A 16 -15.89 4.64 -17.29
CA LEU A 16 -16.21 3.34 -16.72
C LEU A 16 -14.94 2.49 -16.51
N PHE A 17 -13.99 2.54 -17.46
CA PHE A 17 -12.68 1.89 -17.30
C PHE A 17 -11.85 2.54 -16.18
N TYR A 18 -11.88 3.86 -16.04
CA TYR A 18 -11.15 4.57 -14.97
C TYR A 18 -11.75 4.35 -13.59
N GLN A 19 -13.09 4.26 -13.46
CA GLN A 19 -13.73 3.92 -12.18
C GLN A 19 -13.50 2.47 -11.76
N ALA A 20 -13.29 1.56 -12.71
CA ALA A 20 -12.86 0.20 -12.39
C ALA A 20 -11.39 0.09 -11.94
N CYS A 21 -10.56 1.10 -12.24
CA CYS A 21 -9.12 1.10 -11.92
C CYS A 21 -8.74 1.99 -10.72
N SER A 22 -9.70 2.68 -10.09
CA SER A 22 -9.41 3.40 -8.85
C SER A 22 -9.34 2.40 -7.71
N HIS A 23 -8.14 1.87 -7.45
CA HIS A 23 -7.79 1.28 -6.16
C HIS A 23 -7.85 2.39 -5.11
N THR A 24 -9.05 2.67 -4.62
CA THR A 24 -9.20 3.28 -3.31
C THR A 24 -8.48 2.39 -2.32
N THR A 25 -7.69 2.97 -1.41
CA THR A 25 -7.39 2.31 -0.13
C THR A 25 -8.68 1.63 0.31
N GLY A 26 -8.65 0.31 0.50
CA GLY A 26 -9.84 -0.49 0.81
C GLY A 26 -10.68 0.21 1.89
N PRO A 27 -12.01 0.13 1.82
CA PRO A 27 -12.86 0.80 2.79
C PRO A 27 -12.37 0.43 4.19
N ILE A 28 -12.09 1.45 5.01
CA ILE A 28 -11.77 1.20 6.42
C ILE A 28 -12.98 0.48 7.01
N LEU A 29 -12.76 -0.64 7.72
CA LEU A 29 -13.85 -1.34 8.40
C LEU A 29 -14.64 -0.32 9.22
N SER A 30 -15.95 -0.23 8.98
CA SER A 30 -16.78 0.78 9.65
C SER A 30 -16.72 0.58 11.17
N GLU A 31 -16.86 1.67 11.94
CA GLU A 31 -16.82 1.58 13.40
C GLU A 31 -17.83 0.58 13.97
N SER A 32 -18.99 0.42 13.32
CA SER A 32 -19.99 -0.58 13.72
C SER A 32 -19.44 -2.00 13.55
N VAL A 33 -18.82 -2.31 12.40
CA VAL A 33 -18.19 -3.62 12.17
C VAL A 33 -17.08 -3.86 13.18
N GLN A 34 -16.24 -2.86 13.46
CA GLN A 34 -15.15 -3.00 14.42
C GLN A 34 -15.62 -3.21 15.87
N LYS A 35 -16.80 -2.72 16.25
CA LYS A 35 -17.39 -2.95 17.57
C LYS A 35 -17.89 -4.39 17.74
N ASP A 36 -18.30 -5.02 16.66
CA ASP A 36 -18.77 -6.41 16.65
C ASP A 36 -17.60 -7.42 16.68
N MET A 37 -16.38 -6.99 16.33
CA MET A 37 -15.16 -7.81 16.42
C MET A 37 -14.61 -7.86 17.86
N GLN A 38 -15.17 -8.75 18.68
CA GLN A 38 -14.73 -8.96 20.06
C GLN A 38 -13.60 -9.98 20.16
N HIS A 39 -13.80 -11.17 19.59
CA HIS A 39 -12.81 -12.24 19.61
C HIS A 39 -12.38 -12.64 18.19
N ILE A 40 -11.10 -12.43 17.89
CA ILE A 40 -10.54 -12.59 16.54
C ILE A 40 -9.65 -13.82 16.48
N GLY A 41 -9.99 -14.79 15.64
CA GLY A 41 -9.13 -15.92 15.32
C GLY A 41 -8.24 -15.59 14.13
N VAL A 42 -6.93 -15.81 14.23
CA VAL A 42 -6.01 -15.68 13.10
C VAL A 42 -5.79 -17.06 12.48
N VAL A 43 -6.08 -17.17 11.19
CA VAL A 43 -5.86 -18.39 10.42
C VAL A 43 -4.92 -18.09 9.25
N LEU A 44 -3.99 -19.01 9.01
CA LEU A 44 -3.15 -18.96 7.82
C LEU A 44 -3.76 -19.90 6.79
N LYS A 45 -4.11 -19.36 5.62
CA LYS A 45 -4.39 -20.17 4.45
C LYS A 45 -3.06 -20.44 3.77
N GLU A 46 -2.66 -21.71 3.72
CA GLU A 46 -1.64 -22.10 2.74
C GLU A 46 -2.22 -21.74 1.38
N GLY A 47 -1.57 -20.80 0.68
CA GLY A 47 -1.93 -20.55 -0.71
C GLY A 47 -1.88 -21.90 -1.41
N GLU A 48 -2.87 -22.19 -2.27
CA GLU A 48 -2.75 -23.39 -3.09
C GLU A 48 -1.36 -23.33 -3.73
N GLU A 49 -0.62 -24.44 -3.68
CA GLU A 49 0.50 -24.61 -4.58
C GLU A 49 -0.07 -24.60 -6.01
N GLU A 50 -0.58 -23.47 -6.51
CA GLU A 50 -0.31 -23.05 -7.88
C GLU A 50 1.19 -23.20 -7.98
N SER A 51 1.58 -24.33 -8.57
CA SER A 51 2.80 -25.04 -8.22
C SER A 51 3.96 -24.06 -8.07
N LEU A 52 4.91 -24.35 -7.19
CA LEU A 52 6.16 -23.60 -7.19
C LEU A 52 6.79 -23.48 -8.60
N GLN A 53 6.38 -24.23 -9.63
CA GLN A 53 6.74 -23.91 -11.02
C GLN A 53 5.95 -22.74 -11.65
N ASP A 54 4.66 -22.58 -11.40
CA ASP A 54 3.84 -21.45 -11.89
C ASP A 54 3.95 -20.22 -10.98
N SER A 55 4.23 -20.38 -9.68
CA SER A 55 4.62 -19.27 -8.78
C SER A 55 6.10 -18.93 -8.83
N ARG A 56 7.05 -19.83 -9.18
CA ARG A 56 8.42 -19.41 -9.59
C ARG A 56 8.37 -18.67 -10.93
N ARG A 57 7.51 -19.11 -11.86
CA ARG A 57 7.16 -18.27 -13.01
C ARG A 57 6.39 -17.04 -12.57
N GLY A 58 5.56 -16.99 -11.53
CA GLY A 58 4.92 -15.76 -11.08
C GLY A 58 5.90 -14.78 -10.43
N TRP A 59 6.81 -15.29 -9.60
CA TRP A 59 7.82 -14.59 -8.83
C TRP A 59 8.95 -14.05 -9.71
N LEU A 60 9.32 -14.75 -10.80
CA LEU A 60 10.30 -14.28 -11.80
C LEU A 60 9.68 -13.80 -13.13
N SER A 61 8.49 -14.24 -13.54
CA SER A 61 7.82 -13.87 -14.82
C SER A 61 6.61 -12.94 -14.66
N SER A 62 6.26 -12.51 -13.44
CA SER A 62 5.63 -11.19 -13.29
C SER A 62 6.57 -10.06 -13.76
N MET A 63 7.81 -10.38 -14.17
CA MET A 63 8.71 -9.55 -14.96
C MET A 63 8.61 -9.73 -16.50
N GLY A 64 7.67 -10.54 -17.05
CA GLY A 64 7.56 -10.68 -18.52
C GLY A 64 6.31 -11.35 -19.13
N ALA A 65 5.48 -12.07 -18.37
CA ALA A 65 4.31 -12.78 -18.93
C ALA A 65 3.11 -11.86 -19.24
N GLY A 66 3.11 -10.62 -18.74
CA GLY A 66 2.08 -9.63 -19.05
C GLY A 66 2.01 -9.26 -20.54
N ALA A 67 3.15 -9.32 -21.25
CA ALA A 67 3.20 -9.02 -22.67
C ALA A 67 2.65 -10.13 -23.57
N ALA A 68 2.78 -11.41 -23.18
CA ALA A 68 2.44 -12.54 -24.04
C ALA A 68 0.96 -12.93 -24.03
N ARG A 69 0.23 -12.71 -22.93
CA ARG A 69 -1.23 -12.92 -22.88
C ARG A 69 -2.02 -11.72 -23.44
N GLY A 70 -1.46 -10.51 -23.39
CA GLY A 70 -2.03 -9.32 -24.08
C GLY A 70 -1.93 -9.40 -25.61
N SER A 71 -0.89 -10.05 -26.15
CA SER A 71 -0.73 -10.20 -27.60
C SER A 71 -1.68 -11.24 -28.24
N VAL A 72 -2.21 -12.20 -27.47
CA VAL A 72 -3.10 -13.25 -28.02
C VAL A 72 -4.56 -12.76 -28.12
N LEU A 73 -4.98 -11.81 -27.27
CA LEU A 73 -6.30 -11.16 -27.37
C LEU A 73 -6.29 -9.84 -28.19
N GLY A 74 -5.12 -9.29 -28.51
CA GLY A 74 -4.94 -8.16 -29.43
C GLY A 74 -4.93 -8.51 -30.93
N GLY A 75 -5.13 -9.79 -31.28
CA GLY A 75 -5.05 -10.29 -32.67
C GLY A 75 -6.28 -10.05 -33.55
N ALA A 76 -7.37 -9.46 -33.04
CA ALA A 76 -8.60 -9.24 -33.80
C ALA A 76 -9.07 -7.78 -33.72
N GLY A 77 -8.39 -6.88 -34.42
CA GLY A 77 -8.77 -5.46 -34.43
C GLY A 77 -7.98 -4.56 -35.37
N VAL A 78 -7.65 -5.01 -36.58
CA VAL A 78 -7.13 -4.11 -37.63
C VAL A 78 -8.33 -3.37 -38.25
N LEU A 79 -8.69 -2.23 -37.67
CA LEU A 79 -9.51 -1.22 -38.35
C LEU A 79 -8.59 -0.12 -38.90
N CYS A 80 -8.05 -0.37 -40.08
CA CYS A 80 -7.39 0.65 -40.89
C CYS A 80 -8.47 1.58 -41.50
N TYR A 81 -8.61 2.79 -40.97
CA TYR A 81 -9.40 3.85 -41.63
C TYR A 81 -8.48 4.75 -42.46
N TYR A 82 -8.95 5.10 -43.66
CA TYR A 82 -8.24 5.91 -44.66
C TYR A 82 -7.97 7.34 -44.13
N GLY A 83 -6.71 7.67 -43.84
CA GLY A 83 -6.28 9.07 -43.85
C GLY A 83 -5.26 9.53 -42.80
N ALA A 84 -4.95 8.75 -41.76
CA ALA A 84 -3.90 9.13 -40.81
C ALA A 84 -3.19 7.89 -40.25
N ILE A 85 -1.99 7.62 -40.78
CA ILE A 85 -1.06 6.65 -40.18
C ILE A 85 -0.44 7.34 -38.97
N ILE A 86 -1.13 7.27 -37.83
CA ILE A 86 -0.49 7.37 -36.53
C ILE A 86 -0.66 5.99 -35.90
N CYS A 87 0.27 5.08 -36.21
CA CYS A 87 0.43 3.85 -35.46
C CYS A 87 0.86 4.23 -34.05
N VAL A 88 -0.10 4.37 -33.13
CA VAL A 88 0.18 4.46 -31.69
C VAL A 88 0.19 3.03 -31.14
N PRO A 89 1.36 2.41 -30.85
CA PRO A 89 1.42 1.07 -30.28
C PRO A 89 1.11 1.06 -28.76
N VAL A 90 0.62 2.17 -28.21
CA VAL A 90 0.58 2.42 -26.74
C VAL A 90 -0.71 1.89 -26.08
N LEU A 91 -1.76 1.55 -26.83
CA LEU A 91 -3.06 1.23 -26.23
C LEU A 91 -3.31 -0.26 -25.90
N ALA A 92 -2.35 -1.15 -26.15
CA ALA A 92 -2.44 -2.55 -25.71
C ALA A 92 -2.05 -2.77 -24.23
N ALA A 93 -1.62 -1.72 -23.51
CA ALA A 93 -1.15 -1.79 -22.12
C ALA A 93 -2.26 -1.70 -21.05
N ALA A 94 -3.54 -1.59 -21.43
CA ALA A 94 -4.62 -1.22 -20.50
C ALA A 94 -5.70 -2.31 -20.27
N GLY A 95 -5.45 -3.56 -20.64
CA GLY A 95 -6.49 -4.61 -20.65
C GLY A 95 -6.16 -5.86 -19.85
N ALA A 96 -5.97 -5.74 -18.53
CA ALA A 96 -6.15 -6.81 -17.51
C ALA A 96 -5.77 -6.26 -16.12
N VAL A 97 -6.55 -5.31 -15.61
CA VAL A 97 -6.28 -4.64 -14.32
C VAL A 97 -6.99 -5.41 -13.20
N GLY A 98 -6.35 -6.53 -12.81
CA GLY A 98 -6.51 -7.20 -11.52
C GLY A 98 -5.15 -7.58 -10.90
N GLY A 99 -4.03 -7.17 -11.53
CA GLY A 99 -2.65 -7.50 -11.15
C GLY A 99 -1.71 -6.29 -11.12
N SER A 100 -2.23 -5.10 -10.78
CA SER A 100 -1.61 -3.79 -11.07
C SER A 100 -0.82 -3.14 -9.92
N VAL A 101 -0.28 -3.92 -8.99
CA VAL A 101 0.96 -3.52 -8.28
C VAL A 101 2.20 -4.15 -8.95
N TYR A 102 2.01 -5.19 -9.77
CA TYR A 102 3.10 -5.92 -10.44
C TYR A 102 3.43 -5.45 -11.86
N GLY A 103 2.51 -4.76 -12.54
CA GLY A 103 2.64 -4.45 -13.98
C GLY A 103 3.64 -3.35 -14.37
N LEU A 104 4.10 -2.51 -13.43
CA LEU A 104 5.02 -1.39 -13.73
C LEU A 104 6.50 -1.71 -13.51
N TYR A 105 6.82 -2.93 -13.05
CA TYR A 105 8.19 -3.33 -12.67
C TYR A 105 8.90 -4.26 -13.69
N GLN A 106 8.36 -4.44 -14.91
CA GLN A 106 8.81 -5.46 -15.88
C GLN A 106 10.03 -5.12 -16.76
N ALA A 107 10.84 -4.10 -16.44
CA ALA A 107 11.82 -3.58 -17.41
C ALA A 107 13.21 -4.26 -17.44
N SER A 108 13.48 -5.29 -16.65
CA SER A 108 14.72 -6.09 -16.82
C SER A 108 14.52 -7.52 -16.36
N SER A 109 14.04 -8.38 -17.27
CA SER A 109 13.82 -9.82 -17.04
C SER A 109 15.13 -10.62 -17.06
N GLU A 110 16.14 -10.16 -16.33
CA GLU A 110 17.31 -11.00 -16.10
C GLU A 110 16.91 -12.10 -15.11
N VAL A 111 16.73 -13.31 -15.65
CA VAL A 111 16.45 -14.51 -14.87
C VAL A 111 17.56 -14.65 -13.83
N LEU A 112 17.19 -14.68 -12.54
CA LEU A 112 18.17 -14.87 -11.48
C LEU A 112 18.94 -16.19 -11.73
N PRO A 113 20.27 -16.22 -11.52
CA PRO A 113 21.01 -17.47 -11.54
C PRO A 113 20.39 -18.51 -10.61
N ALA A 114 20.35 -19.77 -11.03
CA ALA A 114 19.66 -20.84 -10.29
C ALA A 114 20.23 -21.06 -8.87
N ASP A 115 21.52 -20.82 -8.67
CA ASP A 115 22.19 -20.86 -7.36
C ASP A 115 21.74 -19.73 -6.44
N VAL A 116 21.53 -18.53 -6.99
CA VAL A 116 20.95 -17.37 -6.29
C VAL A 116 19.51 -17.65 -5.89
N GLU A 117 18.69 -18.13 -6.83
CA GLU A 117 17.29 -18.50 -6.55
C GLU A 117 17.20 -19.57 -5.45
N SER A 118 18.04 -20.62 -5.54
CA SER A 118 18.08 -21.67 -4.52
C SER A 118 18.48 -21.14 -3.14
N THR A 119 19.45 -20.22 -3.08
CA THR A 119 19.94 -19.64 -1.82
C THR A 119 18.87 -18.79 -1.15
N LEU A 120 18.18 -17.93 -1.92
CA LEU A 120 17.09 -17.11 -1.41
C LEU A 120 15.88 -17.98 -1.02
N GLY A 121 15.52 -18.97 -1.82
CA GLY A 121 14.42 -19.90 -1.52
C GLY A 121 14.66 -20.66 -0.21
N GLN A 122 15.89 -21.13 0.04
CA GLN A 122 16.25 -21.75 1.31
C GLN A 122 16.14 -20.76 2.48
N ALA A 123 16.59 -19.51 2.31
CA ALA A 123 16.46 -18.49 3.34
C ALA A 123 14.99 -18.20 3.73
N ILE A 124 14.08 -18.19 2.75
CA ILE A 124 12.64 -18.02 2.99
C ILE A 124 12.06 -19.21 3.76
N ALA A 125 12.38 -20.43 3.33
CA ALA A 125 11.93 -21.65 3.99
C ALA A 125 12.42 -21.73 5.45
N ASP A 126 13.70 -21.43 5.67
CA ASP A 126 14.32 -21.41 7.00
C ASP A 126 13.69 -20.35 7.92
N ALA A 127 13.26 -19.21 7.36
CA ALA A 127 12.68 -18.12 8.15
C ALA A 127 11.32 -18.47 8.76
N GLY A 128 10.55 -19.39 8.15
CA GLY A 128 9.23 -19.76 8.65
C GLY A 128 8.27 -18.56 8.73
N LEU A 129 8.27 -17.72 7.68
CA LEU A 129 7.62 -16.40 7.65
C LEU A 129 6.16 -16.42 8.12
N ALA A 130 5.39 -17.42 7.72
CA ALA A 130 3.99 -17.49 8.09
C ALA A 130 3.79 -17.65 9.61
N LYS A 131 4.61 -18.49 10.26
CA LYS A 131 4.59 -18.66 11.71
C LYS A 131 5.05 -17.40 12.43
N LEU A 132 6.08 -16.72 11.90
CA LEU A 132 6.54 -15.45 12.43
C LEU A 132 5.45 -14.39 12.35
N LEU A 133 4.78 -14.26 11.20
CA LEU A 133 3.74 -13.28 10.95
C LEU A 133 2.55 -13.47 11.92
N VAL A 134 2.04 -14.69 12.06
CA VAL A 134 0.93 -14.99 12.99
C VAL A 134 1.34 -14.72 14.44
N ARG A 135 2.54 -15.16 14.85
CA ARG A 135 3.05 -14.93 16.21
C ARG A 135 3.15 -13.43 16.52
N ASP A 136 3.80 -12.67 15.64
CA ASP A 136 4.04 -11.24 15.85
C ASP A 136 2.71 -10.48 15.84
N LEU A 137 1.80 -10.81 14.93
CA LEU A 137 0.47 -10.23 14.88
C LEU A 137 -0.36 -10.49 16.14
N VAL A 138 -0.42 -11.73 16.63
CA VAL A 138 -1.13 -12.07 17.87
C VAL A 138 -0.50 -11.36 19.08
N THR A 139 0.83 -11.33 19.16
CA THR A 139 1.54 -10.68 20.27
C THR A 139 1.28 -9.17 20.28
N ASP A 140 1.42 -8.52 19.13
CA ASP A 140 1.26 -7.06 19.00
C ASP A 140 -0.19 -6.64 19.21
N THR A 141 -1.15 -7.38 18.66
CA THR A 141 -2.59 -7.09 18.83
C THR A 141 -3.05 -7.21 20.28
N GLN A 142 -2.61 -8.25 21.00
CA GLN A 142 -2.89 -8.41 22.43
C GLN A 142 -2.31 -7.25 23.26
N ALA A 143 -1.10 -6.79 22.93
CA ALA A 143 -0.48 -5.63 23.57
C ALA A 143 -1.26 -4.32 23.34
N GLN A 144 -2.03 -4.22 22.25
CA GLN A 144 -2.90 -3.07 21.95
C GLN A 144 -4.34 -3.21 22.49
N GLY A 145 -4.64 -4.28 23.23
CA GLY A 145 -5.95 -4.51 23.87
C GLY A 145 -6.98 -5.26 23.02
N TYR A 146 -6.55 -5.93 21.95
CA TYR A 146 -7.44 -6.77 21.13
C TYR A 146 -7.38 -8.23 21.60
N ALA A 147 -8.54 -8.88 21.75
CA ALA A 147 -8.61 -10.31 22.02
C ALA A 147 -8.43 -11.09 20.72
N MET A 148 -7.16 -11.33 20.36
CA MET A 148 -6.76 -12.06 19.18
C MET A 148 -5.99 -13.31 19.58
N GLU A 149 -6.29 -14.44 18.95
CA GLU A 149 -5.61 -15.72 19.17
C GLU A 149 -5.31 -16.43 17.84
N ALA A 150 -4.25 -17.23 17.79
CA ALA A 150 -4.03 -18.12 16.67
C ALA A 150 -5.02 -19.29 16.73
N ALA A 151 -5.78 -19.52 15.66
CA ALA A 151 -6.71 -20.64 15.58
C ALA A 151 -5.95 -21.97 15.65
N LYS A 152 -6.31 -22.86 16.58
CA LYS A 152 -5.51 -24.07 16.88
C LYS A 152 -5.74 -25.20 15.89
N ASN A 153 -6.87 -25.20 15.18
CA ASN A 153 -7.38 -26.36 14.45
C ASN A 153 -7.98 -26.04 13.08
N ALA A 154 -7.50 -25.02 12.35
CA ALA A 154 -7.81 -24.94 10.93
C ALA A 154 -6.87 -25.91 10.19
N PRO A 155 -7.28 -27.15 9.85
CA PRO A 155 -6.46 -27.97 8.97
C PRO A 155 -6.22 -27.18 7.68
N PHE A 156 -4.95 -27.07 7.31
CA PHE A 156 -4.51 -26.58 6.03
C PHE A 156 -5.03 -27.54 4.95
N THR A 157 -6.13 -27.21 4.29
CA THR A 157 -6.63 -28.03 3.19
C THR A 157 -6.96 -27.21 1.95
N SER A 158 -6.35 -27.62 0.83
CA SER A 158 -6.66 -27.14 -0.53
C SER A 158 -8.14 -27.35 -0.86
N GLU A 159 -8.68 -26.45 -1.69
CA GLU A 159 -10.08 -26.02 -1.84
C GLU A 159 -11.15 -27.09 -2.12
N LYS A 160 -10.79 -28.38 -2.19
CA LYS A 160 -11.74 -29.43 -2.63
C LYS A 160 -12.79 -29.83 -1.61
N ASN A 161 -12.79 -29.29 -0.38
CA ASN A 161 -13.76 -29.67 0.67
C ASN A 161 -14.33 -28.46 1.46
N GLN A 162 -14.62 -27.34 0.79
CA GLN A 162 -15.22 -26.14 1.42
C GLN A 162 -16.48 -26.40 2.27
N GLU A 163 -17.30 -27.41 1.94
CA GLU A 163 -18.53 -27.72 2.72
C GLU A 163 -18.26 -28.44 4.05
N LYS A 164 -17.08 -29.03 4.29
CA LYS A 164 -16.73 -29.71 5.55
C LYS A 164 -15.90 -28.85 6.50
N GLU A 165 -15.29 -27.77 6.03
CA GLU A 165 -14.46 -26.85 6.81
C GLU A 165 -15.26 -25.91 7.70
N SER A 166 -16.50 -25.60 7.35
CA SER A 166 -17.41 -24.78 8.16
C SER A 166 -17.69 -25.36 9.56
N LEU A 167 -17.36 -26.64 9.81
CA LEU A 167 -17.50 -27.30 11.11
C LEU A 167 -16.22 -27.26 11.98
N ALA A 168 -15.03 -27.07 11.39
CA ALA A 168 -13.77 -26.93 12.14
C ALA A 168 -13.55 -25.51 12.68
N LEU A 169 -14.28 -24.52 12.15
CA LEU A 169 -14.34 -23.14 12.62
C LEU A 169 -15.27 -22.94 13.84
N GLN A 170 -15.68 -24.02 14.53
CA GLN A 170 -16.43 -23.98 15.80
C GLN A 170 -15.61 -23.48 17.01
N GLU A 171 -14.42 -22.90 16.81
CA GLU A 171 -13.79 -22.09 17.85
C GLU A 171 -14.64 -20.83 18.09
N SER A 172 -14.65 -20.34 19.33
CA SER A 172 -15.55 -19.28 19.82
C SER A 172 -15.17 -17.87 19.32
N PHE A 173 -14.76 -17.74 18.06
CA PHE A 173 -14.40 -16.46 17.46
C PHE A 173 -15.61 -15.85 16.76
N ASP A 174 -15.79 -14.54 16.91
CA ASP A 174 -16.82 -13.77 16.19
C ASP A 174 -16.30 -13.35 14.80
N THR A 175 -14.98 -13.32 14.63
CA THR A 175 -14.30 -12.87 13.41
C THR A 175 -13.04 -13.68 13.16
N LEU A 176 -12.77 -13.98 11.89
CA LEU A 176 -11.53 -14.60 11.44
C LEU A 176 -10.72 -13.59 10.63
N LEU A 177 -9.44 -13.51 10.95
CA LEU A 177 -8.42 -12.87 10.15
C LEU A 177 -7.70 -13.97 9.37
N GLU A 178 -8.12 -14.18 8.13
CA GLU A 178 -7.47 -15.10 7.22
C GLU A 178 -6.31 -14.40 6.52
N ILE A 179 -5.13 -15.00 6.61
CA ILE A 179 -3.92 -14.54 5.95
C ILE A 179 -3.51 -15.60 4.94
N GLU A 180 -3.59 -15.26 3.66
CA GLU A 180 -3.01 -16.07 2.60
C GLU A 180 -1.52 -15.75 2.51
N GLY A 181 -0.70 -16.80 2.51
CA GLY A 181 0.72 -16.80 2.88
C GLY A 181 1.55 -15.56 2.50
N PRO A 182 2.52 -15.17 3.36
CA PRO A 182 3.41 -14.06 3.06
C PRO A 182 4.30 -14.37 1.86
N VAL A 183 4.23 -13.52 0.84
CA VAL A 183 5.06 -13.54 -0.36
C VAL A 183 6.22 -12.56 -0.18
N VAL A 184 7.43 -13.01 -0.50
CA VAL A 184 8.62 -12.16 -0.48
C VAL A 184 8.79 -11.45 -1.81
N ASN A 185 8.92 -10.13 -1.75
CA ASN A 185 9.09 -9.24 -2.89
C ASN A 185 10.48 -8.60 -2.84
N LEU A 186 11.17 -8.56 -3.98
CA LEU A 186 12.38 -7.75 -4.16
C LEU A 186 12.01 -6.50 -4.96
N LEU A 187 11.67 -5.43 -4.25
CA LEU A 187 11.18 -4.19 -4.84
C LEU A 187 12.36 -3.29 -5.24
N PRO A 188 12.41 -2.76 -6.47
CA PRO A 188 13.47 -1.84 -6.85
C PRO A 188 13.30 -0.50 -6.13
N ALA A 189 14.40 0.06 -5.64
CA ALA A 189 14.41 1.36 -4.97
C ALA A 189 14.58 2.54 -5.94
N THR A 190 14.95 2.28 -7.20
CA THR A 190 15.11 3.25 -8.28
C THR A 190 14.67 2.67 -9.62
N PHE A 191 14.48 3.52 -10.63
CA PHE A 191 14.17 3.15 -12.01
C PHE A 191 15.44 3.13 -12.88
N GLU A 192 16.49 2.46 -12.39
CA GLU A 192 17.79 2.34 -13.07
C GLU A 192 17.99 0.93 -13.64
N VAL A 193 19.00 0.75 -14.48
CA VAL A 193 19.45 -0.59 -14.91
C VAL A 193 20.14 -1.25 -13.73
N ASP A 194 19.70 -2.45 -13.35
CA ASP A 194 20.10 -3.14 -12.11
C ASP A 194 19.95 -2.26 -10.85
N PRO A 195 18.71 -1.83 -10.52
CA PRO A 195 18.50 -0.94 -9.41
C PRO A 195 18.74 -1.69 -8.10
N PRO A 196 19.27 -1.02 -7.06
CA PRO A 196 19.30 -1.59 -5.73
C PRO A 196 17.88 -1.93 -5.28
N ARG A 197 17.73 -3.02 -4.54
CA ARG A 197 16.44 -3.60 -4.17
C ARG A 197 16.25 -3.55 -2.66
N ARG A 198 15.00 -3.54 -2.24
CA ARG A 198 14.60 -3.78 -0.85
C ARG A 198 13.77 -5.05 -0.77
N VAL A 199 13.87 -5.73 0.37
CA VAL A 199 13.00 -6.86 0.69
C VAL A 199 11.70 -6.30 1.27
N GLY A 200 10.58 -6.64 0.64
CA GLY A 200 9.24 -6.39 1.17
C GLY A 200 8.47 -7.69 1.31
N LEU A 201 7.46 -7.72 2.17
CA LEU A 201 6.53 -8.85 2.25
C LEU A 201 5.13 -8.38 1.86
N SER A 202 4.39 -9.23 1.18
CA SER A 202 2.96 -9.03 0.96
C SER A 202 2.16 -10.23 1.42
N ALA A 203 0.96 -10.00 1.93
CA ALA A 203 0.00 -11.07 2.20
C ALA A 203 -1.39 -10.61 1.75
N ARG A 204 -2.19 -11.53 1.24
CA ARG A 204 -3.62 -11.27 1.08
C ARG A 204 -4.28 -11.51 2.42
N VAL A 205 -5.10 -10.56 2.85
CA VAL A 205 -5.73 -10.55 4.15
C VAL A 205 -7.22 -10.41 3.97
N ARG A 206 -7.97 -11.33 4.58
CA ARG A 206 -9.43 -11.35 4.57
C ARG A 206 -9.95 -11.28 5.99
N ILE A 207 -10.96 -10.45 6.20
CA ILE A 207 -11.70 -10.37 7.46
C ILE A 207 -13.05 -11.04 7.23
N ILE A 208 -13.32 -12.10 7.97
CA ILE A 208 -14.52 -12.92 7.78
C ILE A 208 -15.33 -12.92 9.07
N ARG A 209 -16.60 -12.51 9.01
CA ARG A 209 -17.51 -12.64 10.15
C ARG A 209 -17.95 -14.10 10.26
N THR A 210 -17.76 -14.74 11.40
CA THR A 210 -18.00 -16.19 11.53
C THR A 210 -19.49 -16.55 11.53
N ALA A 211 -20.34 -15.66 12.02
CA ALA A 211 -21.78 -15.89 12.17
C ALA A 211 -22.49 -16.21 10.84
N ASP A 212 -22.07 -15.59 9.75
CA ASP A 212 -22.67 -15.73 8.42
C ASP A 212 -21.66 -15.94 7.29
N GLN A 213 -20.36 -16.06 7.62
CA GLN A 213 -19.25 -16.25 6.68
C GLN A 213 -19.10 -15.08 5.69
N ASP A 214 -19.59 -13.90 6.05
CA ASP A 214 -19.48 -12.70 5.23
C ASP A 214 -18.04 -12.18 5.22
N VAL A 215 -17.54 -11.88 4.02
CA VAL A 215 -16.19 -11.31 3.83
C VAL A 215 -16.31 -9.81 3.98
N LEU A 216 -15.94 -9.32 5.15
CA LEU A 216 -16.01 -7.91 5.52
C LEU A 216 -14.96 -7.07 4.80
N GLU A 217 -13.77 -7.64 4.54
CA GLU A 217 -12.68 -7.00 3.81
C GLU A 217 -11.80 -8.06 3.13
N ASP A 218 -11.21 -7.72 1.97
CA ASP A 218 -10.29 -8.56 1.20
C ASP A 218 -9.27 -7.69 0.46
N GLN A 219 -8.03 -7.66 0.93
CA GLN A 219 -6.98 -6.84 0.34
C GLN A 219 -5.60 -7.47 0.42
N ILE A 220 -4.73 -7.08 -0.51
CA ILE A 220 -3.30 -7.38 -0.44
C ILE A 220 -2.62 -6.26 0.36
N VAL A 221 -2.02 -6.62 1.49
CA VAL A 221 -1.18 -5.72 2.28
C VAL A 221 0.26 -5.93 1.86
N LEU A 222 0.97 -4.84 1.55
CA LEU A 222 2.38 -4.83 1.18
C LEU A 222 3.19 -4.00 2.19
N ASP A 223 4.24 -4.58 2.75
CA ASP A 223 5.33 -3.85 3.41
C ASP A 223 6.33 -3.37 2.35
N GLU A 224 6.48 -2.06 2.24
CA GLU A 224 7.40 -1.40 1.31
C GLU A 224 8.63 -0.83 2.02
N LEU A 225 8.74 -1.03 3.34
CA LEU A 225 9.88 -0.58 4.14
C LEU A 225 10.95 -1.67 4.17
N GLY A 226 12.21 -1.27 4.23
CA GLY A 226 13.34 -2.20 4.31
C GLY A 226 14.65 -1.54 3.90
N ASP A 227 15.75 -2.17 4.29
CA ASP A 227 17.08 -1.76 3.86
C ASP A 227 17.21 -1.90 2.33
N ILE A 228 18.02 -1.04 1.72
CA ILE A 228 18.22 -0.99 0.27
C ILE A 228 19.63 -1.50 -0.01
N HIS A 229 19.73 -2.61 -0.74
CA HIS A 229 21.00 -3.23 -1.10
C HIS A 229 21.04 -3.58 -2.59
N ALA A 230 22.24 -3.63 -3.16
CA ALA A 230 22.41 -4.22 -4.49
C ALA A 230 22.00 -5.71 -4.47
N LEU A 231 21.53 -6.25 -5.60
CA LEU A 231 21.14 -7.66 -5.67
C LEU A 231 22.30 -8.61 -5.27
N LYS A 232 23.53 -8.25 -5.61
CA LYS A 232 24.73 -9.01 -5.22
C LYS A 232 24.96 -9.02 -3.71
N GLU A 233 24.63 -7.95 -3.00
CA GLU A 233 24.77 -7.87 -1.54
C GLU A 233 23.73 -8.74 -0.84
N TRP A 234 22.47 -8.73 -1.33
CA TRP A 234 21.41 -9.61 -0.84
C TRP A 234 21.75 -11.10 -0.92
N THR A 235 22.55 -11.48 -1.92
CA THR A 235 22.90 -12.88 -2.20
C THR A 235 24.30 -13.26 -1.70
N SER A 236 25.10 -12.27 -1.30
CA SER A 236 26.42 -12.49 -0.70
C SER A 236 26.33 -13.22 0.63
N HIS A 237 27.42 -13.89 1.02
CA HIS A 237 27.55 -14.54 2.33
C HIS A 237 26.35 -15.46 2.70
N GLN A 238 25.91 -16.28 1.75
CA GLN A 238 24.72 -17.16 1.91
C GLN A 238 23.42 -16.39 2.19
N ALA A 239 23.29 -15.23 1.55
CA ALA A 239 22.18 -14.31 1.71
C ALA A 239 21.99 -13.81 3.16
N GLN A 240 23.08 -13.51 3.86
CA GLN A 240 23.03 -13.08 5.26
C GLN A 240 22.13 -11.85 5.48
N HIS A 241 22.32 -10.77 4.70
CA HIS A 241 21.48 -9.58 4.81
C HIS A 241 20.00 -9.90 4.58
N PHE A 242 19.71 -10.76 3.60
CA PHE A 242 18.35 -11.17 3.28
C PHE A 242 17.71 -11.94 4.45
N ARG A 243 18.44 -12.89 5.05
CA ARG A 243 18.01 -13.66 6.22
C ARG A 243 17.73 -12.78 7.44
N GLU A 244 18.56 -11.76 7.66
CA GLU A 244 18.38 -10.80 8.76
C GLU A 244 17.16 -9.89 8.54
N GLU A 245 16.85 -9.57 7.28
CA GLU A 245 15.75 -8.67 6.92
C GLU A 245 14.38 -9.36 6.96
N LEU A 246 14.29 -10.65 6.61
CA LEU A 246 13.04 -11.42 6.57
C LEU A 246 12.20 -11.32 7.88
N PRO A 247 12.76 -11.57 9.08
CA PRO A 247 12.02 -11.38 10.33
C PRO A 247 11.59 -9.93 10.58
N ARG A 248 12.39 -8.94 10.14
CA ARG A 248 12.04 -7.52 10.30
C ARG A 248 10.87 -7.15 9.39
N ALA A 249 10.90 -7.61 8.14
CA ALA A 249 9.80 -7.43 7.19
C ALA A 249 8.52 -8.13 7.65
N SER A 250 8.63 -9.33 8.26
CA SER A 250 7.49 -10.01 8.89
C SER A 250 6.84 -9.17 9.98
N ARG A 251 7.63 -8.58 10.88
CA ARG A 251 7.12 -7.71 11.94
C ARG A 251 6.51 -6.42 11.40
N ARG A 252 7.09 -5.81 10.35
CA ARG A 252 6.52 -4.61 9.73
C ARG A 252 5.20 -4.93 9.03
N LEU A 253 5.10 -6.09 8.37
CA LEU A 253 3.85 -6.54 7.78
C LEU A 253 2.79 -6.82 8.84
N SER A 254 3.12 -7.46 9.97
CA SER A 254 2.15 -7.65 11.08
C SER A 254 1.67 -6.32 11.65
N GLU A 255 2.57 -5.37 11.91
CA GLU A 255 2.21 -4.03 12.38
C GLU A 255 1.28 -3.34 11.38
N LYS A 256 1.60 -3.43 10.08
CA LYS A 256 0.79 -2.84 9.02
C LYS A 256 -0.62 -3.45 8.94
N ILE A 257 -0.74 -4.78 9.01
CA ILE A 257 -2.05 -5.47 9.06
C ILE A 257 -2.84 -5.01 10.29
N LEU A 258 -2.22 -5.02 11.47
CA LEU A 258 -2.86 -4.56 12.70
C LEU A 258 -3.39 -3.13 12.57
N ILE A 259 -2.57 -2.23 12.02
CA ILE A 259 -2.93 -0.83 11.86
C ILE A 259 -4.05 -0.64 10.86
N ASP A 260 -3.89 -1.21 9.66
CA ASP A 260 -4.79 -0.97 8.54
C ASP A 260 -6.21 -1.52 8.81
N PHE A 261 -6.32 -2.66 9.49
CA PHE A 261 -7.61 -3.31 9.75
C PHE A 261 -8.22 -3.03 11.12
N PHE A 262 -7.41 -2.85 12.16
CA PHE A 262 -7.92 -2.83 13.53
C PHE A 262 -7.67 -1.54 14.26
N MET A 263 -6.57 -0.82 14.03
CA MET A 263 -6.26 0.39 14.79
C MET A 263 -6.71 1.67 14.09
N ARG A 264 -6.86 1.67 12.76
CA ARG A 264 -7.19 2.87 12.00
C ARG A 264 -8.54 3.45 12.44
N TYR A 265 -8.48 4.67 12.94
CA TYR A 265 -9.64 5.48 13.25
C TYR A 265 -10.16 6.13 11.98
N ASP A 266 -11.42 5.84 11.62
CA ASP A 266 -12.06 6.48 10.49
C ASP A 266 -12.51 7.89 10.89
N PHE A 267 -12.04 8.88 10.14
CA PHE A 267 -12.60 10.22 10.22
C PHE A 267 -13.91 10.23 9.46
N ALA A 268 -14.96 9.78 10.13
CA ALA A 268 -16.33 9.85 9.65
C ALA A 268 -16.76 11.32 9.48
N GLU A 269 -16.39 11.92 8.34
CA GLU A 269 -16.98 13.06 7.64
C GLU A 269 -15.95 13.66 6.67
N ARG A 270 -15.62 12.93 5.59
CA ARG A 270 -15.16 13.60 4.36
C ARG A 270 -16.39 14.24 3.71
N THR A 271 -16.91 15.32 4.30
CA THR A 271 -17.99 16.07 3.65
C THR A 271 -17.41 16.80 2.46
N PHE A 272 -17.67 16.30 1.26
CA PHE A 272 -17.51 17.08 0.04
C PHE A 272 -18.52 18.23 0.11
N ALA A 273 -18.06 19.41 0.55
CA ALA A 273 -18.81 20.62 0.31
C ALA A 273 -18.67 20.93 -1.19
N PRO A 274 -19.74 20.91 -2.00
CA PRO A 274 -19.65 21.37 -3.37
C PRO A 274 -19.21 22.83 -3.34
N GLY A 275 -18.04 23.12 -3.92
CA GLY A 275 -17.56 24.48 -4.06
C GLY A 275 -18.60 25.33 -4.77
N LYS A 276 -18.83 26.55 -4.29
CA LYS A 276 -19.82 27.48 -4.88
C LYS A 276 -19.41 28.04 -6.25
N GLY A 277 -18.24 27.65 -6.77
CA GLY A 277 -17.71 28.09 -8.06
C GLY A 277 -18.18 27.19 -9.21
N ALA A 278 -18.58 27.81 -10.32
CA ALA A 278 -18.95 27.10 -11.54
C ALA A 278 -17.80 26.17 -12.01
N PHE A 279 -18.10 24.88 -12.10
CA PHE A 279 -17.39 23.83 -12.82
C PHE A 279 -15.96 23.41 -12.43
N PHE A 280 -15.17 24.17 -11.66
CA PHE A 280 -13.75 23.79 -11.44
C PHE A 280 -13.18 23.93 -10.01
N ASP A 281 -13.89 24.56 -9.07
CA ASP A 281 -13.38 24.79 -7.70
C ASP A 281 -13.99 23.83 -6.67
N ALA A 282 -13.96 22.52 -6.96
CA ALA A 282 -14.21 21.52 -5.94
C ALA A 282 -12.96 21.38 -5.05
N TYR A 283 -12.75 22.33 -4.14
CA TYR A 283 -11.82 22.10 -3.03
C TYR A 283 -12.47 21.08 -2.10
N VAL A 284 -11.79 19.97 -1.88
CA VAL A 284 -12.10 19.08 -0.76
C VAL A 284 -11.69 19.83 0.51
N GLU A 285 -12.63 20.54 1.13
CA GLU A 285 -12.42 21.12 2.45
C GLU A 285 -12.38 19.95 3.45
N TYR A 286 -11.17 19.49 3.77
CA TYR A 286 -10.96 18.47 4.80
C TYR A 286 -11.24 19.09 6.17
N ARG A 287 -12.51 19.13 6.57
CA ARG A 287 -12.87 19.38 7.97
C ARG A 287 -12.72 18.09 8.74
N VAL A 288 -11.50 17.78 9.13
CA VAL A 288 -11.30 16.76 10.16
C VAL A 288 -11.91 17.30 11.46
N LYS A 289 -12.91 16.61 12.00
CA LYS A 289 -13.61 17.00 13.21
C LYS A 289 -12.61 17.09 14.36
N GLY A 290 -12.22 18.32 14.70
CA GLY A 290 -11.28 18.63 15.77
C GLY A 290 -9.81 18.86 15.37
N LEU A 291 -9.46 18.83 14.08
CA LEU A 291 -8.29 19.56 13.56
C LEU A 291 -8.82 20.81 12.86
N ARG A 292 -8.71 21.97 13.52
CA ARG A 292 -9.11 23.24 12.91
C ARG A 292 -8.00 23.67 11.97
N ASP A 293 -8.29 23.57 10.69
CA ASP A 293 -7.56 24.32 9.67
C ASP A 293 -6.05 24.01 9.75
N LEU A 294 -5.66 22.80 9.34
CA LEU A 294 -4.31 22.58 8.81
C LEU A 294 -4.17 23.52 7.60
N ARG A 295 -3.95 24.83 7.85
CA ARG A 295 -3.41 25.77 6.89
C ARG A 295 -1.97 25.35 6.69
N LEU A 296 -1.85 24.30 5.89
CA LEU A 296 -0.63 23.78 5.32
C LEU A 296 -0.08 24.90 4.47
N LEU A 297 0.73 25.76 5.07
CA LEU A 297 1.58 26.68 4.32
C LEU A 297 2.47 25.78 3.45
N GLY A 298 2.06 25.56 2.20
CA GLY A 298 2.76 24.78 1.17
C GLY A 298 4.11 25.38 0.76
N ALA A 299 4.74 26.14 1.64
CA ALA A 299 6.09 26.60 1.47
C ALA A 299 7.04 25.48 1.89
N ARG A 300 7.82 24.99 0.93
CA ARG A 300 9.07 24.26 1.20
C ARG A 300 9.85 25.09 2.23
N LYS A 301 9.94 24.59 3.47
CA LYS A 301 10.64 25.32 4.52
C LYS A 301 12.11 24.92 4.45
N HIS A 302 12.96 25.89 4.17
CA HIS A 302 14.38 25.71 4.34
C HIS A 302 14.66 25.61 5.83
N LEU A 303 15.32 24.53 6.26
CA LEU A 303 15.74 24.38 7.64
C LEU A 303 17.17 24.90 7.76
N GLU A 304 17.38 25.86 8.66
CA GLU A 304 18.71 26.43 8.91
C GLU A 304 19.63 25.46 9.69
N SER A 305 19.09 24.37 10.24
CA SER A 305 19.83 23.42 11.06
C SER A 305 19.34 21.98 10.89
N SER A 306 20.28 21.04 10.91
CA SER A 306 20.03 19.59 10.91
C SER A 306 19.31 19.08 12.16
N ARG A 307 19.14 19.93 13.19
CA ARG A 307 18.40 19.66 14.43
C ARG A 307 17.20 20.60 14.59
N SER A 308 16.36 20.65 13.57
CA SER A 308 15.18 21.50 13.63
C SER A 308 14.08 20.89 14.49
N THR A 309 13.29 21.75 15.13
CA THR A 309 12.07 21.35 15.84
C THR A 309 10.89 21.34 14.87
N LEU A 310 10.29 20.17 14.68
CA LEU A 310 9.03 19.99 13.96
C LEU A 310 7.87 20.27 14.92
N ARG A 311 6.80 20.88 14.40
CA ARG A 311 5.58 21.20 15.16
C ARG A 311 4.36 20.84 14.33
N TRP A 312 3.33 20.32 14.97
CA TRP A 312 2.06 19.96 14.34
C TRP A 312 0.87 20.34 15.23
N GLU A 313 -0.32 20.28 14.66
CA GLU A 313 -1.56 20.55 15.40
C GLU A 313 -1.86 19.38 16.35
N THR A 314 -2.31 19.72 17.56
CA THR A 314 -2.70 18.72 18.56
C THR A 314 -3.99 18.03 18.12
N PHE A 315 -3.97 16.70 18.11
CA PHE A 315 -5.17 15.90 17.91
C PHE A 315 -6.08 15.98 19.15
N PRO A 316 -7.39 16.17 19.00
CA PRO A 316 -8.31 16.27 20.13
C PRO A 316 -8.41 14.93 20.86
N GLY A 317 -8.37 14.95 22.19
CA GLY A 317 -8.55 13.76 23.01
C GLY A 317 -7.70 13.78 24.27
N GLU A 318 -8.03 12.90 25.21
CA GLU A 318 -7.21 12.67 26.38
C GLU A 318 -6.12 11.64 26.06
N LYS A 319 -4.90 11.84 26.61
CA LYS A 319 -3.77 10.90 26.48
C LYS A 319 -3.40 10.55 25.04
N VAL A 320 -3.38 11.56 24.18
CA VAL A 320 -2.88 11.41 22.81
C VAL A 320 -1.36 11.37 22.81
N THR A 321 -0.80 10.44 22.05
CA THR A 321 0.61 10.40 21.67
C THR A 321 0.75 10.48 20.15
N TYR A 322 1.95 10.71 19.64
CA TYR A 322 2.21 10.85 18.22
C TYR A 322 3.36 9.96 17.75
N ASP A 323 3.21 9.41 16.55
CA ASP A 323 4.30 8.78 15.83
C ASP A 323 4.74 9.72 14.71
N LEU A 324 6.04 9.95 14.60
CA LEU A 324 6.70 10.82 13.62
C LEU A 324 7.62 9.98 12.75
N ARG A 325 7.53 10.14 11.43
CA ARG A 325 8.46 9.56 10.46
C ARG A 325 9.00 10.63 9.52
N ILE A 326 10.29 10.52 9.19
CA ILE A 326 10.98 11.32 8.19
C ILE A 326 11.63 10.36 7.21
N TRP A 327 11.38 10.61 5.93
CA TRP A 327 11.95 9.89 4.81
C TRP A 327 12.87 10.80 4.01
N GLU A 328 13.93 10.23 3.47
CA GLU A 328 14.66 10.87 2.38
C GLU A 328 13.73 11.01 1.16
N SER A 329 13.76 12.15 0.49
CA SER A 329 13.02 12.38 -0.75
C SER A 329 14.03 12.52 -1.88
N LYS A 330 13.94 11.63 -2.87
CA LYS A 330 14.76 11.79 -4.08
C LYS A 330 14.16 12.92 -4.92
N VAL A 331 14.99 13.92 -5.23
CA VAL A 331 14.59 15.06 -6.07
C VAL A 331 14.72 14.64 -7.53
N GLY A 332 13.58 14.38 -8.16
CA GLY A 332 13.43 14.21 -9.60
C GLY A 332 12.14 14.90 -10.06
N SER A 333 11.63 14.57 -11.25
CA SER A 333 10.33 15.08 -11.73
C SER A 333 9.14 14.58 -10.89
N ARG A 334 9.37 13.66 -9.94
CA ARG A 334 8.36 13.10 -9.04
C ARG A 334 8.96 12.93 -7.63
N THR A 335 8.26 13.40 -6.61
CA THR A 335 8.64 13.22 -5.20
C THR A 335 8.48 11.75 -4.83
N GLN A 336 9.55 10.96 -4.90
CA GLN A 336 9.54 9.57 -4.42
C GLN A 336 9.96 9.53 -2.95
N VAL A 337 9.16 8.86 -2.12
CA VAL A 337 9.48 8.59 -0.73
C VAL A 337 10.57 7.53 -0.69
N GLY A 338 11.75 7.91 -0.21
CA GLY A 338 12.92 7.04 -0.05
C GLY A 338 12.89 6.28 1.27
N ALA A 339 14.08 5.97 1.79
CA ALA A 339 14.21 5.27 3.06
C ALA A 339 13.76 6.15 4.24
N VAL A 340 13.21 5.52 5.29
CA VAL A 340 12.98 6.19 6.58
C VAL A 340 14.33 6.48 7.21
N VAL A 341 14.65 7.76 7.38
CA VAL A 341 15.91 8.21 7.99
C VAL A 341 15.74 8.60 9.46
N TYR A 342 14.49 8.79 9.90
CA TYR A 342 14.15 9.13 11.28
C TYR A 342 12.76 8.62 11.63
N SER A 343 12.63 7.99 12.79
CA SER A 343 11.33 7.59 13.34
C SER A 343 11.32 7.79 14.86
N ARG A 344 10.20 8.28 15.39
CA ARG A 344 9.91 8.34 16.82
C ARG A 344 8.45 7.96 17.04
N GLU A 345 8.19 7.24 18.11
CA GLU A 345 6.85 6.74 18.44
C GLU A 345 6.51 7.15 19.86
N GLY A 346 5.22 7.29 20.15
CA GLY A 346 4.76 7.60 21.51
C GLY A 346 5.13 9.00 22.00
N LEU A 347 5.34 9.98 21.10
CA LEU A 347 5.64 11.36 21.46
C LEU A 347 4.44 11.99 22.18
N THR A 348 4.62 12.49 23.39
CA THR A 348 3.52 13.07 24.20
C THR A 348 3.22 14.53 23.86
N GLU A 349 4.16 15.22 23.22
CA GLU A 349 4.04 16.62 22.82
C GLU A 349 3.74 16.73 21.32
N ASN A 350 3.11 17.83 20.92
CA ASN A 350 2.84 18.15 19.51
C ASN A 350 4.03 18.83 18.80
N ASN A 351 5.22 18.63 19.35
CA ASN A 351 6.47 19.12 18.79
C ASN A 351 7.57 18.10 19.06
N HIS A 352 8.60 18.09 18.21
CA HIS A 352 9.75 17.21 18.39
C HIS A 352 11.00 17.78 17.74
N THR A 353 12.11 17.75 18.47
CA THR A 353 13.41 18.17 17.93
C THR A 353 14.17 16.96 17.43
N ILE A 354 14.58 17.00 16.16
CA ILE A 354 15.30 15.89 15.54
C ILE A 354 16.64 15.69 16.26
N GLU A 355 16.79 14.52 16.87
CA GLU A 355 17.96 14.16 17.68
C GLU A 355 19.18 13.77 16.83
N THR A 356 18.92 13.17 15.66
CA THR A 356 19.96 12.72 14.73
C THR A 356 20.17 13.77 13.65
N SER A 357 21.41 14.15 13.39
CA SER A 357 21.71 15.07 12.29
C SER A 357 21.34 14.43 10.95
N LEU A 358 20.43 15.08 10.24
CA LEU A 358 20.10 14.75 8.85
C LEU A 358 21.23 15.21 7.91
N SER A 359 21.42 14.49 6.80
CA SER A 359 22.42 14.81 5.79
C SER A 359 22.14 16.18 5.14
N PRO A 360 23.16 17.03 4.97
CA PRO A 360 23.02 18.29 4.27
C PRO A 360 22.74 18.06 2.77
N SER A 361 22.21 19.07 2.11
CA SER A 361 21.84 19.06 0.69
C SER A 361 20.86 17.95 0.26
N THR A 362 20.17 17.32 1.22
CA THR A 362 19.16 16.29 0.98
C THR A 362 17.76 16.87 1.17
N THR A 363 16.80 16.45 0.34
CA THR A 363 15.39 16.78 0.55
C THR A 363 14.76 15.68 1.39
N TYR A 364 13.99 16.07 2.39
CA TYR A 364 13.28 15.15 3.26
C TYR A 364 11.78 15.38 3.19
N THR A 365 11.06 14.32 3.44
CA THR A 365 9.61 14.25 3.55
C THR A 365 9.30 13.81 4.97
N TRP A 366 8.30 14.39 5.64
CA TRP A 366 7.88 13.90 6.96
C TRP A 366 6.37 13.84 7.10
N SER A 367 5.92 13.06 8.08
CA SER A 367 4.51 12.89 8.43
C SER A 367 4.38 12.49 9.90
N VAL A 368 3.25 12.85 10.49
CA VAL A 368 2.88 12.49 11.86
C VAL A 368 1.54 11.75 11.84
N ARG A 369 1.32 10.80 12.76
CA ARG A 369 0.00 10.25 13.06
C ARG A 369 -0.25 10.34 14.56
N ALA A 370 -1.50 10.53 14.96
CA ALA A 370 -1.89 10.49 16.36
C ALA A 370 -2.24 9.05 16.77
N ARG A 371 -1.97 8.73 18.03
CA ARG A 371 -2.29 7.47 18.70
C ARG A 371 -3.02 7.80 20.00
N PHE A 372 -4.15 7.16 20.23
CA PHE A 372 -5.01 7.43 21.39
C PHE A 372 -5.78 6.17 21.79
N VAL A 373 -6.38 6.18 22.97
CA VAL A 373 -7.19 5.06 23.46
C VAL A 373 -8.67 5.42 23.29
N GLN A 374 -9.43 4.54 22.65
CA GLN A 374 -10.89 4.64 22.51
C GLN A 374 -11.50 3.28 22.84
N ASP A 375 -12.46 3.26 23.77
CA ASP A 375 -13.11 2.05 24.25
C ASP A 375 -12.11 0.96 24.73
N GLY A 376 -11.01 1.40 25.37
CA GLY A 376 -9.95 0.51 25.87
C GLY A 376 -9.01 -0.05 24.81
N LYS A 377 -9.23 0.25 23.52
CA LYS A 377 -8.38 -0.17 22.40
C LYS A 377 -7.52 0.98 21.90
N VAL A 378 -6.28 0.69 21.52
CA VAL A 378 -5.41 1.71 20.92
C VAL A 378 -5.83 1.94 19.47
N ARG A 379 -6.08 3.21 19.13
CA ARG A 379 -6.41 3.68 17.78
C ARG A 379 -5.31 4.58 17.25
N VAL A 380 -5.20 4.62 15.92
CA VAL A 380 -4.28 5.52 15.21
C VAL A 380 -4.99 6.22 14.08
N THR A 381 -4.59 7.46 13.82
CA THR A 381 -5.04 8.18 12.63
C THR A 381 -4.27 7.70 11.40
N GLU A 382 -4.78 8.03 10.21
CA GLU A 382 -3.92 8.08 9.03
C GLU A 382 -2.69 8.95 9.31
N TRP A 383 -1.58 8.65 8.63
CA TRP A 383 -0.48 9.58 8.53
C TRP A 383 -1.03 10.90 7.96
N SER A 384 -0.68 12.04 8.56
CA SER A 384 -1.20 13.41 8.30
C SER A 384 -1.22 13.87 6.84
N LYS A 385 -0.71 13.07 5.91
CA LYS A 385 -0.66 13.36 4.49
C LYS A 385 -0.88 12.16 3.57
N ASP A 386 -1.24 11.00 4.10
CA ASP A 386 -1.69 9.85 3.29
C ASP A 386 -3.16 9.94 2.87
N SER A 387 -3.79 11.13 3.00
CA SER A 387 -5.13 11.39 2.51
C SER A 387 -5.13 11.57 0.98
N ARG A 388 -4.62 10.59 0.23
CA ARG A 388 -4.82 10.48 -1.22
C ARG A 388 -6.13 9.76 -1.49
N GLY A 389 -7.22 10.49 -1.28
CA GLY A 389 -8.49 10.23 -1.92
C GLY A 389 -8.83 11.38 -2.86
N PHE A 390 -8.02 11.63 -3.89
CA PHE A 390 -8.53 12.43 -5.01
C PHE A 390 -9.62 11.60 -5.68
N THR A 391 -10.88 11.93 -5.45
CA THR A 391 -11.98 11.34 -6.20
C THR A 391 -11.83 11.69 -7.68
N VAL A 392 -12.04 10.68 -8.51
CA VAL A 392 -11.85 10.67 -9.96
C VAL A 392 -12.50 11.88 -10.66
N TRP A 393 -13.52 12.52 -10.07
CA TRP A 393 -14.17 13.72 -10.59
C TRP A 393 -13.25 14.94 -10.78
N ALA A 394 -12.25 15.15 -9.92
CA ALA A 394 -11.27 16.24 -10.11
C ALA A 394 -10.30 15.97 -11.29
N LYS A 395 -10.09 14.69 -11.64
CA LYS A 395 -9.31 14.27 -12.81
C LYS A 395 -10.16 14.37 -14.10
N ILE A 396 -11.43 14.01 -14.07
CA ILE A 396 -12.28 14.00 -15.28
C ILE A 396 -12.46 15.39 -15.88
N SER A 397 -12.62 16.43 -15.06
CA SER A 397 -12.87 17.80 -15.55
C SER A 397 -11.62 18.44 -16.19
N SER A 398 -10.42 18.04 -15.77
CA SER A 398 -9.14 18.59 -16.28
C SER A 398 -8.67 17.93 -17.59
N PHE A 399 -8.98 16.65 -17.83
CA PHE A 399 -8.50 15.93 -19.03
C PHE A 399 -9.20 16.27 -20.35
N GLY A 400 -10.42 16.83 -20.33
CA GLY A 400 -11.16 17.15 -21.57
C GLY A 400 -10.60 18.34 -22.37
N VAL A 401 -9.82 19.22 -21.73
CA VAL A 401 -9.29 20.44 -22.35
C VAL A 401 -7.75 20.47 -22.38
N MET A 402 -7.08 19.72 -21.50
CA MET A 402 -5.60 19.69 -21.39
C MET A 402 -4.90 18.61 -22.21
N ALA A 403 -5.62 17.71 -22.89
CA ALA A 403 -5.02 16.63 -23.71
C ALA A 403 -4.19 17.12 -24.93
N LEU A 404 -4.09 18.44 -25.16
CA LEU A 404 -3.21 19.06 -26.16
C LEU A 404 -2.03 19.84 -25.54
N MET A 405 -1.97 19.99 -24.21
CA MET A 405 -0.92 20.70 -23.49
C MET A 405 -0.76 20.09 -22.08
N GLU A 406 0.01 19.00 -21.93
CA GLU A 406 0.80 18.64 -20.73
C GLU A 406 1.09 17.14 -20.65
N LEU A 407 2.32 16.77 -21.00
CA LEU A 407 3.00 15.55 -20.54
C LEU A 407 3.74 15.82 -19.19
N ALA A 408 3.19 16.68 -18.33
CA ALA A 408 3.92 17.27 -17.20
C ALA A 408 3.18 17.31 -15.85
N MET A 409 2.12 16.53 -15.64
CA MET A 409 1.51 16.41 -14.30
C MET A 409 1.84 15.06 -13.67
N GLY A 410 2.99 15.04 -12.99
CA GLY A 410 3.38 13.96 -12.08
C GLY A 410 2.54 14.02 -10.80
N GLU A 411 2.32 12.87 -10.18
CA GLU A 411 1.69 12.77 -8.86
C GLU A 411 2.56 13.51 -7.84
N ASP A 412 2.11 14.70 -7.43
CA ASP A 412 2.70 15.39 -6.31
C ASP A 412 2.27 14.69 -5.03
N TRP A 413 3.18 13.88 -4.50
CA TRP A 413 3.06 13.33 -3.18
C TRP A 413 3.03 14.48 -2.20
N GLY A 414 1.87 14.67 -1.61
CA GLY A 414 1.72 15.58 -0.52
C GLY A 414 2.57 15.06 0.63
N PHE A 415 3.84 15.45 0.73
CA PHE A 415 4.63 15.37 1.96
C PHE A 415 5.16 16.74 2.37
N TYR A 416 5.39 16.97 3.66
CA TYR A 416 6.04 18.21 4.06
C TYR A 416 7.51 18.11 3.65
N GLN A 417 7.92 18.98 2.74
CA GLN A 417 9.31 18.98 2.27
C GLN A 417 10.17 19.86 3.18
N ILE A 418 11.26 19.26 3.63
CA ILE A 418 12.36 19.89 4.33
C ILE A 418 13.54 19.90 3.39
N HIS A 419 14.19 21.05 3.20
CA HIS A 419 15.47 21.13 2.53
C HIS A 419 16.51 21.66 3.50
N ILE A 420 17.56 20.88 3.75
CA ILE A 420 18.73 21.28 4.51
C ILE A 420 19.79 21.68 3.47
N PRO A 421 20.35 22.90 3.55
CA PRO A 421 21.35 23.36 2.59
C PRO A 421 22.59 22.46 2.59
#